data_AF-A0A842M6F3-F1
#
_entry.id   AF-A0A842M6F3-F1
#
_cell.length_a   1.000
_cell.length_b   1.000
_cell.length_c   1.000
_cell.angle_alpha   90.00
_cell.angle_beta   90.00
_cell.angle_gamma   90.00
#
_symmetry.space_group_name_H-M   'P 1'
#
loop_
_entity.id
_entity.type
_entity.pdbx_description
1 polymer ?
#
loop_
_entity_poly.entity_id
_entity_poly.type
_entity_poly.pdbx_seq_one_letter_code
_entity_poly.pdbx_strand_id
1 'polypeptide(L)' 'ELTRKIVGATNPQEADPGTIRGDFALQTGRNIIHASDSPESAKREIKLFFNEDEIHDYTMPDEKIIYESGD' A
#
# COMPACT_ATOMS: atom_id res chain seq x y z
N GLU A 1 6.09 -0.36 -5.05
CA GLU A 1 6.50 -1.79 -5.03
C GLU A 1 6.40 -2.42 -3.64
N LEU A 2 7.02 -1.84 -2.59
CA LEU A 2 6.99 -2.36 -1.21
C LEU A 2 5.58 -2.63 -0.68
N THR A 3 4.66 -1.67 -0.80
CA THR A 3 3.26 -1.82 -0.35
C THR A 3 2.56 -3.02 -1.00
N ARG A 4 2.82 -3.28 -2.28
CA ARG A 4 2.22 -4.44 -2.97
C ARG A 4 2.77 -5.77 -2.46
N LYS A 5 4.02 -5.81 -1.99
CA LYS A 5 4.59 -7.00 -1.34
C LYS A 5 3.91 -7.25 0.00
N ILE A 6 3.63 -6.21 0.79
CA ILE A 6 2.86 -6.31 2.04
C ILE A 6 1.42 -6.78 1.80
N VAL A 7 0.79 -6.27 0.74
CA VAL A 7 -0.59 -6.66 0.36
C VAL A 7 -0.68 -8.13 -0.06
N GLY A 8 0.33 -8.65 -0.77
CA GLY A 8 0.32 -10.01 -1.32
C GLY A 8 -0.29 -10.10 -2.72
N ALA A 9 -0.11 -11.27 -3.36
CA ALA A 9 -0.58 -11.55 -4.72
C ALA A 9 -2.09 -11.28 -4.87
N THR A 10 -2.54 -10.91 -6.08
CA THR A 10 -3.97 -10.59 -6.34
C THR A 10 -4.88 -11.79 -6.10
N ASN A 11 -4.42 -12.99 -6.45
CA ASN A 11 -5.03 -14.24 -6.06
C ASN A 11 -4.54 -14.63 -4.66
N PRO A 12 -5.41 -14.68 -3.63
CA PRO A 12 -4.99 -15.03 -2.26
C PRO A 12 -4.33 -16.41 -2.14
N GLN A 13 -4.66 -17.35 -3.03
CA GLN A 13 -4.05 -18.69 -3.05
C GLN A 13 -2.57 -18.69 -3.48
N GLU A 14 -2.11 -17.59 -4.08
CA GLU A 14 -0.72 -17.36 -4.50
C GLU A 14 -0.01 -16.34 -3.59
N ALA A 15 -0.68 -15.82 -2.56
CA ALA A 15 -0.12 -14.84 -1.65
C ALA A 15 0.65 -15.54 -0.53
N ASP A 16 1.84 -15.05 -0.22
CA ASP A 16 2.66 -15.62 0.86
C ASP A 16 2.01 -15.39 2.24
N PRO A 17 2.13 -16.35 3.18
CA PRO A 17 1.73 -16.15 4.57
C PRO A 17 2.40 -14.91 5.20
N GLY A 18 1.67 -14.17 6.03
CA GLY A 18 2.10 -12.88 6.60
C GLY A 18 1.79 -11.66 5.72
N THR A 19 1.37 -11.87 4.47
CA THR A 19 0.79 -10.79 3.65
C THR A 19 -0.70 -10.62 3.97
N ILE A 20 -1.24 -9.42 3.74
CA ILE A 20 -2.65 -9.13 4.05
C ILE A 20 -3.60 -10.13 3.36
N ARG A 21 -3.37 -10.44 2.08
CA ARG A 21 -4.21 -11.39 1.34
C ARG A 21 -3.93 -12.84 1.71
N GLY A 22 -2.68 -13.19 2.02
CA GLY A 22 -2.33 -14.54 2.46
C GLY A 22 -3.00 -14.91 3.79
N ASP A 23 -3.13 -13.93 4.70
CA ASP A 23 -3.68 -14.18 6.04
C ASP A 23 -5.21 -14.01 6.11
N PHE A 24 -5.79 -13.12 5.28
CA PHE A 24 -7.18 -12.68 5.48
C PHE A 24 -8.10 -12.82 4.27
N ALA A 25 -7.63 -13.34 3.13
CA ALA A 25 -8.47 -13.52 1.94
C ALA A 25 -8.44 -14.97 1.42
N LEU A 26 -9.53 -15.38 0.75
CA LEU A 26 -9.66 -16.73 0.19
C LEU A 26 -9.91 -16.73 -1.33
N GLN A 27 -10.59 -15.71 -1.85
CA GLN A 27 -11.04 -15.64 -3.24
C GLN A 27 -10.56 -14.34 -3.91
N THR A 28 -10.12 -14.43 -5.17
CA THR A 28 -9.62 -13.27 -5.94
C THR A 28 -10.62 -12.11 -6.02
N GLY A 29 -11.92 -12.41 -6.23
CA GLY A 29 -12.97 -11.38 -6.28
C GLY A 29 -13.34 -10.78 -4.91
N ARG A 30 -12.78 -11.30 -3.82
CA ARG A 30 -13.01 -10.85 -2.43
C ARG A 30 -11.67 -10.76 -1.69
N ASN A 31 -10.67 -10.14 -2.32
CA ASN A 31 -9.30 -10.04 -1.80
C ASN A 31 -9.05 -8.79 -0.93
N ILE A 32 -10.13 -8.23 -0.37
CA ILE A 32 -10.25 -7.27 0.74
C ILE A 32 -9.56 -5.90 0.63
N ILE A 33 -8.53 -5.75 -0.20
CA ILE A 33 -7.71 -4.53 -0.26
C ILE A 33 -7.23 -4.25 -1.69
N HIS A 34 -7.09 -2.97 -2.03
CA HIS A 34 -6.48 -2.47 -3.27
C HIS A 34 -5.17 -1.74 -2.98
N ALA A 35 -4.22 -1.81 -3.91
CA ALA A 35 -3.02 -0.98 -3.91
C ALA A 35 -2.60 -0.73 -5.36
N SER A 36 -2.23 0.52 -5.67
CA SER A 36 -1.83 0.93 -7.01
C SER A 36 -0.67 0.07 -7.55
N ASP A 37 -0.71 -0.26 -8.83
CA ASP A 37 0.27 -1.15 -9.47
C ASP A 37 1.63 -0.52 -9.76
N SER A 38 1.66 0.82 -9.85
CA SER A 38 2.82 1.61 -10.28
C SER A 38 2.76 3.03 -9.70
N PRO A 39 3.89 3.76 -9.63
CA PRO A 39 3.90 5.17 -9.25
C PRO A 39 3.00 6.05 -10.12
N GLU A 40 2.91 5.74 -11.42
CA GLU A 40 2.07 6.46 -12.37
C GLU A 40 0.58 6.24 -12.06
N SER A 41 0.18 4.99 -11.78
CA SER A 41 -1.20 4.69 -11.36
C SER A 41 -1.53 5.29 -10.01
N ALA A 42 -0.59 5.25 -9.05
CA ALA A 42 -0.79 5.89 -7.74
C ALA A 42 -1.07 7.39 -7.88
N LYS A 43 -0.29 8.12 -8.68
CA LYS A 43 -0.52 9.55 -8.95
C LYS A 43 -1.89 9.84 -9.56
N ARG A 44 -2.39 8.96 -10.43
CA ARG A 44 -3.74 9.10 -11.02
C ARG A 44 -4.84 8.78 -10.00
N GLU A 45 -4.67 7.69 -9.24
CA GLU A 45 -5.63 7.23 -8.24
C GLU A 45 -5.76 8.22 -7.08
N ILE A 46 -4.65 8.78 -6.57
CA ILE A 46 -4.67 9.81 -5.51
C ILE A 46 -5.58 10.98 -5.92
N LYS A 47 -5.41 11.50 -7.14
CA LYS A 47 -6.25 12.59 -7.69
C LYS A 47 -7.69 12.19 -7.96
N LEU A 48 -7.96 10.90 -8.13
CA LEU A 48 -9.32 10.39 -8.33
C LEU A 48 -10.09 10.29 -7.01
N PHE A 49 -9.39 9.92 -5.93
CA PHE A 49 -10.01 9.62 -4.64
C PHE A 49 -9.97 10.78 -3.64
N PHE A 50 -9.02 11.70 -3.76
CA PHE A 50 -8.81 12.80 -2.80
C PHE A 50 -8.69 14.14 -3.52
N ASN A 51 -9.28 15.16 -2.91
CA ASN A 51 -9.00 16.56 -3.21
C ASN A 51 -7.66 16.98 -2.59
N GLU A 52 -7.08 18.07 -3.09
CA GLU A 52 -5.78 18.56 -2.61
C GLU A 52 -5.82 18.98 -1.12
N ASP A 53 -6.96 19.43 -0.62
CA ASP A 53 -7.17 19.83 0.78
C ASP A 53 -7.38 18.68 1.76
N GLU A 54 -7.56 17.44 1.26
CA GLU A 54 -7.63 16.22 2.07
C GLU A 54 -6.25 15.58 2.29
N ILE A 55 -5.19 16.10 1.65
CA ILE A 55 -3.82 15.64 1.79
C ILE A 55 -3.07 16.57 2.75
N HIS A 56 -2.56 16.02 3.84
CA HIS A 56 -1.90 16.78 4.90
C HIS A 56 -0.43 16.38 5.03
N ASP A 57 0.45 17.38 4.96
CA ASP A 57 1.86 17.20 5.29
C ASP A 57 2.06 17.15 6.80
N TYR A 58 2.90 16.22 7.24
CA TYR A 58 3.24 16.05 8.64
C TYR A 58 4.60 15.34 8.76
N THR A 59 5.18 15.39 9.96
CA THR A 59 6.43 14.71 10.29
C THR A 59 6.13 13.57 11.26
N MET A 60 6.67 12.38 10.98
CA MET A 60 6.50 11.22 11.88
C MET A 60 7.37 11.41 13.14
N PRO A 61 6.88 11.15 14.36
CA PRO A 61 7.68 11.32 15.58
C PRO A 61 8.96 10.48 15.63
N ASP A 62 8.94 9.35 14.94
CA ASP A 62 9.98 8.32 14.85
C ASP A 62 10.74 8.34 13.53
N GLU A 63 10.55 9.38 12.70
CA GLU A 63 11.19 9.52 11.39
C GLU A 63 12.71 9.34 11.47
N LYS A 64 13.36 9.90 12.50
CA LYS A 64 14.82 9.81 12.73
C LYS A 64 15.31 8.42 13.16
N ILE A 65 14.40 7.54 13.57
CA ILE A 65 14.71 6.15 13.96
C ILE A 65 14.51 5.23 12.76
N ILE A 66 13.47 5.50 11.96
CA ILE A 66 13.11 4.70 10.78
C ILE A 66 14.04 5.00 9.61
N TYR A 67 14.35 6.27 9.38
CA TYR A 67 15.23 6.72 8.32
C TYR A 67 16.55 7.18 8.92
N GLU A 68 17.65 6.61 8.44
CA GLU A 68 18.96 7.20 8.67
C GLU A 68 18.92 8.60 8.06
N SER A 69 19.22 9.62 8.87
CA SER A 69 19.24 11.02 8.42
C SER A 69 20.24 11.12 7.27
N GLY A 70 19.74 11.25 6.04
CA GLY A 70 20.56 11.24 4.84
C GLY A 70 21.35 12.52 4.62
N ASP A 71 22.47 12.34 3.95
CA ASP A 71 23.08 13.24 2.94
C ASP A 71 22.16 14.33 2.34
#